data_AF-A0A944P4D0-F1
#
_entry.id   AF-A0A944P4D0-F1
#
_cell.length_a   1.000
_cell.length_b   1.000
_cell.length_c   1.000
_cell.angle_alpha   90.00
_cell.angle_beta   90.00
_cell.angle_gamma   90.00
#
_symmetry.space_group_name_H-M   'P 1'
#
loop_
_entity.id
_entity.type
_entity.pdbx_description
1 polymer ?
#
loop_
_entity_poly.entity_id
_entity_poly.type
_entity_poly.pdbx_seq_one_letter_code
_entity_poly.pdbx_strand_id
1 'polypeptide(L)'
;MTVQTPAEAEFESAWGNARYTRAELPPVDVNRIIAERYVTQEPLAFNRAMLWDMEVRKAGNPGAFIPYVVKEGTASAWVPGRGPEELGSEYVRQSQQRLWLEPERYGLVLEEVHLDHERQLVTFLGREQFLDVRGRPLHADTGQPLFHVQHGVAGTDEHPTSTWRIVLLTDEPDKRLVDVFDRMATDAWLPGFVEHYIRDVLGIGLTRRETL
;
A
#
# COMPACT_ATOMS: atom_id res chain seq x y z
N MET A 1 16.39 -18.39 10.32
CA MET A 1 15.94 -17.20 11.06
C MET A 1 16.03 -16.05 10.07
N THR A 2 14.90 -15.57 9.58
CA THR A 2 14.88 -14.44 8.66
C THR A 2 15.29 -13.19 9.44
N VAL A 3 16.30 -12.47 8.96
CA VAL A 3 16.83 -11.29 9.63
C VAL A 3 15.90 -10.13 9.31
N GLN A 4 15.31 -9.53 10.33
CA GLN A 4 14.49 -8.33 10.21
C GLN A 4 15.34 -7.19 9.64
N THR A 5 14.85 -6.50 8.61
CA THR A 5 15.57 -5.36 8.02
C THR A 5 15.51 -4.14 8.95
N PRO A 6 16.42 -3.15 8.82
CA PRO A 6 16.32 -1.91 9.61
C PRO A 6 14.97 -1.20 9.45
N ALA A 7 14.42 -1.20 8.23
CA ALA A 7 13.12 -0.59 7.95
C ALA A 7 11.97 -1.30 8.68
N GLU A 8 12.00 -2.63 8.70
CA GLU A 8 11.03 -3.41 9.46
C GLU A 8 11.21 -3.24 10.97
N ALA A 9 12.44 -3.08 11.46
CA ALA A 9 12.69 -2.80 12.87
C ALA A 9 12.12 -1.44 13.29
N GLU A 10 12.26 -0.42 12.44
CA GLU A 10 11.64 0.88 12.64
C GLU A 10 10.10 0.79 12.64
N PHE A 11 9.53 0.09 11.65
CA PHE A 11 8.09 -0.15 11.61
C PHE A 11 7.58 -0.84 12.88
N GLU A 12 8.19 -1.95 13.31
CA GLU A 12 7.76 -2.70 14.48
C GLU A 12 7.96 -1.91 15.78
N SER A 13 9.00 -1.07 15.86
CA SER A 13 9.19 -0.14 16.97
C SER A 13 8.05 0.90 17.04
N ALA A 14 7.67 1.49 15.91
CA ALA A 14 6.52 2.40 15.84
C ALA A 14 5.21 1.67 16.16
N TRP A 15 5.03 0.46 15.61
CA TRP A 15 3.87 -0.39 15.89
C TRP A 15 3.75 -0.76 17.36
N GLY A 16 4.86 -0.92 18.08
CA GLY A 16 4.87 -1.17 19.53
C GLY A 16 4.57 0.06 20.39
N ASN A 17 4.58 1.27 19.83
CA ASN A 17 4.40 2.51 20.57
C ASN A 17 2.92 2.77 20.88
N ALA A 18 2.56 2.78 22.17
CA ALA A 18 1.18 2.97 22.63
C ALA A 18 0.61 4.38 22.39
N ARG A 19 1.46 5.38 22.09
CA ARG A 19 1.01 6.74 21.75
C ARG A 19 0.52 6.86 20.31
N TYR A 20 1.00 5.99 19.42
CA TYR A 20 0.67 6.04 18.01
C TYR A 20 -0.69 5.41 17.72
N THR A 21 -1.37 5.94 16.71
CA THR A 21 -2.61 5.37 16.21
C THR A 21 -2.28 4.20 15.30
N ARG A 22 -2.92 3.05 15.47
CA ARG A 22 -2.62 1.83 14.72
C ARG A 22 -3.89 1.21 14.18
N ALA A 23 -3.81 0.62 12.99
CA ALA A 23 -4.87 -0.19 12.43
C ALA A 23 -4.29 -1.33 11.60
N GLU A 24 -4.97 -2.48 11.64
CA GLU A 24 -4.67 -3.65 10.83
C GLU A 24 -5.97 -4.10 10.17
N LEU A 25 -5.94 -4.25 8.85
CA LEU A 25 -7.10 -4.76 8.13
C LEU A 25 -7.07 -6.30 8.17
N PRO A 26 -8.24 -6.96 8.25
CA PRO A 26 -8.30 -8.40 8.11
C PRO A 26 -7.65 -8.87 6.79
N PRO A 27 -6.85 -9.94 6.79
CA PRO A 27 -6.29 -10.48 5.56
C PRO A 27 -7.38 -10.84 4.54
N VAL A 28 -7.21 -10.41 3.30
CA VAL A 28 -8.18 -10.63 2.22
C VAL A 28 -7.74 -11.82 1.36
N ASP A 29 -8.46 -12.94 1.45
CA ASP A 29 -8.32 -14.07 0.51
C ASP A 29 -8.84 -13.66 -0.87
N VAL A 30 -7.91 -13.44 -1.80
CA VAL A 30 -8.20 -12.91 -3.13
C VAL A 30 -9.06 -13.87 -3.94
N ASN A 31 -8.72 -15.16 -3.92
CA ASN A 31 -9.42 -16.17 -4.72
C ASN A 31 -10.84 -16.41 -4.21
N ARG A 32 -11.03 -16.42 -2.88
CA ARG A 32 -12.36 -16.53 -2.29
C ARG A 32 -13.25 -15.37 -2.72
N ILE A 33 -12.77 -14.14 -2.60
CA ILE A 33 -13.57 -12.95 -2.96
C ILE A 33 -13.88 -12.93 -4.47
N ILE A 34 -12.93 -13.29 -5.34
CA ILE A 34 -13.19 -13.45 -6.79
C ILE A 34 -14.33 -14.44 -7.02
N ALA A 35 -14.25 -15.63 -6.43
CA ALA A 35 -15.22 -16.70 -6.64
C ALA A 35 -16.63 -16.33 -6.15
N GLU A 36 -16.73 -15.64 -5.02
CA GLU A 36 -17.99 -15.25 -4.40
C GLU A 36 -18.63 -14.02 -5.07
N ARG A 37 -17.83 -13.02 -5.42
CA ARG A 37 -18.31 -11.65 -5.70
C ARG A 37 -18.10 -11.19 -7.12
N TYR A 38 -17.36 -11.92 -7.95
CA TYR A 38 -17.02 -11.47 -9.30
C TYR A 38 -17.38 -12.48 -10.38
N VAL A 39 -17.52 -11.95 -11.59
CA VAL A 39 -17.49 -12.72 -12.85
C VAL A 39 -16.25 -12.27 -13.61
N THR A 40 -15.42 -13.25 -13.98
CA THR A 40 -14.22 -13.04 -14.78
C THR A 40 -14.48 -13.46 -16.22
N GLN A 41 -13.89 -12.76 -17.19
CA GLN A 41 -14.03 -13.10 -18.61
C GLN A 41 -13.41 -14.46 -18.94
N GLU A 42 -12.39 -14.87 -18.20
CA GLU A 42 -11.73 -16.17 -18.29
C GLU A 42 -11.40 -16.71 -16.89
N PRO A 43 -11.12 -18.02 -16.74
CA PRO A 43 -10.77 -18.60 -15.45
C PRO A 43 -9.55 -17.91 -14.83
N LEU A 44 -9.69 -17.40 -13.60
CA LEU A 44 -8.63 -16.73 -12.87
C LEU A 44 -8.47 -17.36 -11.50
N ALA A 45 -7.24 -17.80 -11.21
CA ALA A 45 -6.78 -18.18 -9.89
C ALA A 45 -5.49 -17.42 -9.60
N PHE A 46 -5.52 -16.49 -8.67
CA PHE A 46 -4.32 -15.82 -8.18
C PHE A 46 -3.44 -16.82 -7.44
N ASN A 47 -2.13 -16.70 -7.62
CA ASN A 47 -1.14 -17.30 -6.74
C ASN A 47 -0.38 -16.20 -5.98
N ARG A 48 0.51 -16.61 -5.06
CA ARG A 48 1.28 -15.65 -4.26
C ARG A 48 2.19 -14.78 -5.13
N ALA A 49 2.76 -15.35 -6.19
CA ALA A 49 3.65 -14.62 -7.10
C ALA A 49 2.92 -13.49 -7.84
N MET A 50 1.70 -13.73 -8.32
CA MET A 50 0.86 -12.70 -8.95
C MET A 50 0.50 -11.59 -7.96
N LEU A 51 0.12 -11.95 -6.73
CA LEU A 51 -0.21 -10.95 -5.71
C LEU A 51 1.01 -10.12 -5.31
N TRP A 52 2.19 -10.75 -5.26
CA TRP A 52 3.45 -10.08 -4.98
C TRP A 52 3.90 -9.16 -6.13
N ASP A 53 3.81 -9.61 -7.38
CA ASP A 53 4.09 -8.77 -8.55
C ASP A 53 3.19 -7.53 -8.57
N MET A 54 1.91 -7.68 -8.21
CA MET A 54 1.02 -6.54 -8.01
C MET A 54 1.53 -5.59 -6.91
N GLU A 55 1.89 -6.10 -5.73
CA GLU A 55 2.40 -5.25 -4.63
C GLU A 55 3.66 -4.48 -5.03
N VAL A 56 4.60 -5.13 -5.72
CA VAL A 56 5.84 -4.50 -6.22
C VAL A 56 5.53 -3.38 -7.22
N ARG A 57 4.63 -3.63 -8.19
CA ARG A 57 4.23 -2.60 -9.18
C ARG A 57 3.50 -1.43 -8.54
N LYS A 58 2.57 -1.70 -7.61
CA LYS A 58 1.86 -0.67 -6.85
C LYS A 58 2.82 0.16 -6.00
N ALA A 59 3.81 -0.47 -5.37
CA ALA A 59 4.80 0.22 -4.56
C ALA A 59 5.58 1.26 -5.38
N GLY A 60 6.03 0.90 -6.59
CA GLY A 60 6.78 1.78 -7.48
C GLY A 60 5.92 2.77 -8.28
N ASN A 61 4.64 2.47 -8.53
CA ASN A 61 3.72 3.34 -9.28
C ASN A 61 2.33 3.38 -8.64
N PRO A 62 2.17 4.02 -7.46
CA PRO A 62 0.89 4.03 -6.78
C PRO A 62 -0.18 4.83 -7.55
N GLY A 63 0.21 5.79 -8.40
CA GLY A 63 -0.74 6.58 -9.19
C GLY A 63 -1.58 5.75 -10.16
N ALA A 64 -1.02 4.69 -10.75
CA ALA A 64 -1.77 3.78 -11.61
C ALA A 64 -2.68 2.81 -10.83
N PHE A 65 -2.20 2.33 -9.67
CA PHE A 65 -2.86 1.24 -8.93
C PHE A 65 -3.90 1.70 -7.90
N ILE A 66 -3.74 2.91 -7.37
CA ILE A 66 -4.65 3.46 -6.35
C ILE A 66 -5.08 4.91 -6.72
N PRO A 67 -5.67 5.13 -7.91
CA PRO A 67 -6.10 6.48 -8.35
C PRO A 67 -7.22 7.07 -7.48
N TYR A 68 -7.89 6.24 -6.66
CA TYR A 68 -8.84 6.69 -5.66
C TYR A 68 -8.16 7.26 -4.40
N VAL A 69 -6.86 7.03 -4.20
CA VAL A 69 -6.05 7.60 -3.10
C VAL A 69 -5.09 8.66 -3.61
N VAL A 70 -4.40 8.39 -4.73
CA VAL A 70 -3.33 9.23 -5.27
C VAL A 70 -3.85 10.13 -6.38
N LYS A 71 -3.50 11.41 -6.32
CA LYS A 71 -3.78 12.37 -7.38
C LYS A 71 -3.00 12.02 -8.65
N GLU A 72 -3.72 11.94 -9.76
CA GLU A 72 -3.15 11.62 -11.07
C GLU A 72 -1.95 12.52 -11.41
N GLY A 73 -0.89 11.90 -11.97
CA GLY A 73 0.31 12.59 -12.42
C GLY A 73 1.25 13.10 -11.31
N THR A 74 0.96 12.82 -10.03
CA THR A 74 1.78 13.32 -8.91
C THR A 74 2.74 12.28 -8.31
N ALA A 75 2.54 10.99 -8.61
CA ALA A 75 3.39 9.92 -8.10
C ALA A 75 4.75 9.90 -8.80
N SER A 76 5.82 9.73 -8.03
CA SER A 76 7.17 9.51 -8.55
C SER A 76 7.98 8.69 -7.55
N ALA A 77 8.81 7.78 -8.04
CA ALA A 77 9.73 6.97 -7.25
C ALA A 77 11.13 7.04 -7.85
N TRP A 78 12.17 7.02 -7.00
CA TRP A 78 13.57 7.09 -7.41
C TRP A 78 14.49 6.51 -6.33
N VAL A 79 15.72 6.18 -6.74
CA VAL A 79 16.79 5.79 -5.80
C VAL A 79 17.65 7.03 -5.49
N PRO A 80 17.76 7.46 -4.22
CA PRO A 80 18.57 8.62 -3.87
C PRO A 80 20.02 8.51 -4.36
N GLY A 81 20.53 9.58 -4.98
CA GLY A 81 21.91 9.64 -5.48
C GLY A 81 22.20 8.81 -6.73
N ARG A 82 21.20 8.19 -7.36
CA ARG A 82 21.34 7.44 -8.61
C ARG A 82 20.54 8.07 -9.76
N GLY A 83 20.97 7.76 -10.99
CA GLY A 83 20.26 8.13 -12.21
C GLY A 83 18.99 7.28 -12.43
N PRO A 84 18.33 7.41 -13.59
CA PRO A 84 17.12 6.65 -13.93
C PRO A 84 17.49 5.18 -14.22
N GLU A 85 17.67 4.39 -13.17
CA GLU A 85 17.84 2.93 -13.18
C GLU A 85 16.59 2.25 -12.59
N GLU A 86 16.53 0.91 -12.63
CA GLU A 86 15.49 0.16 -11.93
C GLU A 86 15.54 0.47 -10.42
N LEU A 87 14.37 0.61 -9.78
CA LEU A 87 14.25 1.01 -8.38
C LEU A 87 14.88 0.02 -7.39
N GLY A 88 15.07 -1.25 -7.81
CA GLY A 88 15.53 -2.32 -6.92
C GLY A 88 14.57 -2.55 -5.75
N SER A 89 15.13 -3.00 -4.62
CA SER A 89 14.36 -3.31 -3.41
C SER A 89 14.31 -2.16 -2.40
N GLU A 90 15.08 -1.09 -2.61
CA GLU A 90 15.13 0.08 -1.73
C GLU A 90 15.13 1.37 -2.53
N TYR A 91 14.10 2.19 -2.32
CA TYR A 91 13.93 3.47 -3.03
C TYR A 91 13.06 4.41 -2.21
N VAL A 92 12.92 5.64 -2.65
CA VAL A 92 11.96 6.59 -2.08
C VAL A 92 10.89 6.93 -3.09
N ARG A 93 9.73 7.35 -2.61
CA ARG A 93 8.65 7.85 -3.45
C ARG A 93 7.97 9.06 -2.85
N GLN A 94 7.34 9.82 -3.73
CA GLN A 94 6.41 10.88 -3.37
C GLN A 94 5.07 10.66 -4.06
N SER A 95 3.99 11.15 -3.47
CA SER A 95 2.68 11.27 -4.12
C SER A 95 1.80 12.28 -3.40
N GLN A 96 0.90 12.96 -4.11
CA GLN A 96 -0.20 13.66 -3.45
C GLN A 96 -1.31 12.66 -3.16
N GLN A 97 -1.60 12.45 -1.89
CA GLN A 97 -2.60 11.48 -1.41
C GLN A 97 -3.77 12.19 -0.74
N ARG A 98 -4.97 11.64 -0.87
CA ARG A 98 -6.14 12.08 -0.11
C ARG A 98 -5.85 12.00 1.39
N LEU A 99 -6.24 13.01 2.15
CA LEU A 99 -6.07 12.99 3.61
C LEU A 99 -7.06 12.00 4.25
N TRP A 100 -6.64 11.28 5.29
CA TRP A 100 -7.47 10.27 5.94
C TRP A 100 -8.80 10.81 6.50
N LEU A 101 -8.78 11.99 7.12
CA LEU A 101 -9.96 12.62 7.74
C LEU A 101 -10.67 13.64 6.82
N GLU A 102 -10.00 14.08 5.75
CA GLU A 102 -10.47 15.11 4.81
C GLU A 102 -10.22 14.62 3.36
N PRO A 103 -10.91 13.55 2.92
CA PRO A 103 -10.58 12.85 1.67
C PRO A 103 -10.77 13.66 0.39
N GLU A 104 -11.41 14.83 0.47
CA GLU A 104 -11.52 15.80 -0.62
C GLU A 104 -10.25 16.66 -0.81
N ARG A 105 -9.35 16.67 0.18
CA ARG A 105 -8.08 17.38 0.16
C ARG A 105 -6.93 16.43 -0.12
N TYR A 106 -5.88 16.95 -0.75
CA TYR A 106 -4.64 16.22 -1.01
C TYR A 106 -3.47 16.81 -0.21
N GLY A 107 -2.62 15.95 0.35
CA GLY A 107 -1.35 16.30 0.96
C GLY A 107 -0.19 15.55 0.31
N LEU A 108 1.00 16.15 0.28
CA LEU A 108 2.21 15.48 -0.19
C LEU A 108 2.68 14.45 0.85
N VAL A 109 2.77 13.19 0.45
CA VAL A 109 3.31 12.10 1.24
C VAL A 109 4.66 11.70 0.66
N LEU A 110 5.65 11.51 1.53
CA LEU A 110 7.01 11.09 1.23
C LEU A 110 7.30 9.79 1.97
N GLU A 111 7.71 8.74 1.26
CA GLU A 111 7.96 7.42 1.85
C GLU A 111 9.30 6.83 1.38
N GLU A 112 10.05 6.25 2.31
CA GLU A 112 11.05 5.22 2.02
C GLU A 112 10.32 3.89 1.78
N VAL A 113 10.76 3.13 0.78
CA VAL A 113 10.14 1.88 0.36
C VAL A 113 11.17 0.77 0.39
N HIS A 114 10.85 -0.30 1.11
CA HIS A 114 11.67 -1.50 1.23
C HIS A 114 10.87 -2.73 0.83
N LEU A 115 11.39 -3.50 -0.14
CA LEU A 115 10.82 -4.74 -0.63
C LEU A 115 11.59 -5.93 -0.06
N ASP A 116 10.93 -6.75 0.75
CA ASP A 116 11.42 -8.09 1.11
C ASP A 116 10.78 -9.12 0.18
N HIS A 117 11.53 -9.54 -0.85
CA HIS A 117 11.04 -10.51 -1.82
C HIS A 117 10.94 -11.94 -1.26
N GLU A 118 11.70 -12.28 -0.21
CA GLU A 118 11.65 -13.60 0.41
C GLU A 118 10.36 -13.76 1.22
N ARG A 119 10.03 -12.73 2.02
CA ARG A 119 8.81 -12.69 2.83
C ARG A 119 7.59 -12.14 2.10
N GLN A 120 7.79 -11.59 0.91
CA GLN A 120 6.77 -10.89 0.11
C GLN A 120 6.07 -9.80 0.93
N LEU A 121 6.89 -8.92 1.51
CA LEU A 121 6.47 -7.80 2.35
C LEU A 121 7.02 -6.49 1.79
N VAL A 122 6.17 -5.48 1.68
CA VAL A 122 6.58 -4.10 1.41
C VAL A 122 6.45 -3.30 2.70
N THR A 123 7.52 -2.63 3.11
CA THR A 123 7.50 -1.67 4.21
C THR A 123 7.67 -0.26 3.65
N PHE A 124 6.71 0.61 3.96
CA PHE A 124 6.71 2.02 3.64
C PHE A 124 6.93 2.82 4.92
N LEU A 125 7.97 3.65 4.96
CA LEU A 125 8.25 4.51 6.10
C LEU A 125 8.06 5.98 5.69
N GLY A 126 7.00 6.61 6.19
CA GLY A 126 6.77 8.04 6.02
C GLY A 126 7.91 8.88 6.58
N ARG A 127 8.28 9.93 5.84
CA ARG A 127 9.35 10.87 6.18
C ARG A 127 8.88 12.31 6.07
N GLU A 128 9.45 13.17 6.90
CA GLU A 128 9.17 14.61 6.87
C GLU A 128 9.74 15.28 5.62
N GLN A 129 10.87 14.79 5.13
CA GLN A 129 11.57 15.44 4.03
C GLN A 129 12.47 14.47 3.26
N PHE A 130 12.66 14.80 1.98
CA PHE A 130 13.66 14.19 1.11
C PHE A 130 14.32 15.24 0.22
N LEU A 131 15.34 14.81 -0.52
CA LEU A 131 15.77 15.50 -1.73
C LEU A 131 15.13 14.82 -2.94
N ASP A 132 14.55 15.62 -3.84
CA ASP A 132 14.07 15.13 -5.14
C ASP A 132 15.23 14.68 -6.03
N VAL A 133 14.91 14.11 -7.20
CA VAL A 133 15.90 13.67 -8.20
C VAL A 133 16.84 14.78 -8.71
N ARG A 134 16.52 16.05 -8.44
CA ARG A 134 17.34 17.23 -8.78
C ARG A 134 18.07 17.80 -7.56
N GLY A 135 18.04 17.11 -6.42
CA GLY A 135 18.65 17.55 -5.17
C GLY A 135 17.90 18.67 -4.45
N ARG A 136 16.64 18.96 -4.82
CA ARG A 136 15.84 20.00 -4.17
C ARG A 136 15.08 19.42 -2.97
N PRO A 137 14.97 20.17 -1.86
CA PRO A 137 14.22 19.68 -0.70
C PRO A 137 12.73 19.57 -1.01
N LEU A 138 12.15 18.46 -0.55
CA LEU A 138 10.73 18.18 -0.51
C LEU A 138 10.34 18.05 0.96
N HIS A 139 9.16 18.56 1.31
CA HIS A 139 8.61 18.43 2.66
C HIS A 139 7.22 17.79 2.58
N ALA A 140 6.98 16.79 3.42
CA ALA A 140 5.66 16.20 3.57
C ALA A 140 4.68 17.27 4.06
N ASP A 141 3.44 17.15 3.61
CA ASP A 141 2.35 18.00 4.09
C ASP A 141 2.00 17.66 5.55
N THR A 142 1.47 18.64 6.28
CA THR A 142 1.14 18.50 7.71
C THR A 142 -0.36 18.33 7.97
N GLY A 143 -1.18 18.24 6.92
CA GLY A 143 -2.63 18.03 7.00
C GLY A 143 -3.04 16.65 7.51
N GLN A 144 -2.10 15.72 7.66
CA GLN A 144 -2.29 14.45 8.36
C GLN A 144 -0.99 14.01 9.05
N PRO A 145 -1.05 13.12 10.07
CA PRO A 145 0.15 12.59 10.69
C PRO A 145 1.03 11.86 9.69
N LEU A 146 2.35 11.87 9.92
CA LEU A 146 3.24 10.91 9.28
C LEU A 146 2.80 9.49 9.63
N PHE A 147 3.05 8.55 8.74
CA PHE A 147 2.67 7.17 8.97
C PHE A 147 3.66 6.20 8.35
N HIS A 148 3.65 4.97 8.84
CA HIS A 148 4.31 3.84 8.21
C HIS A 148 3.27 2.79 7.85
N VAL A 149 3.48 2.09 6.75
CA VAL A 149 2.55 1.06 6.26
C VAL A 149 3.32 -0.20 5.93
N GLN A 150 2.75 -1.36 6.23
CA GLN A 150 3.19 -2.61 5.61
C GLN A 150 2.07 -3.23 4.80
N HIS A 151 2.42 -3.67 3.60
CA HIS A 151 1.60 -4.55 2.78
C HIS A 151 2.33 -5.87 2.61
N GLY A 152 1.61 -6.99 2.56
CA GLY A 152 2.28 -8.27 2.34
C GLY A 152 1.39 -9.35 1.75
N VAL A 153 2.02 -10.43 1.32
CA VAL A 153 1.38 -11.63 0.78
C VAL A 153 1.55 -12.80 1.75
N ALA A 154 0.45 -13.20 2.36
CA ALA A 154 0.35 -14.38 3.22
C ALA A 154 -0.52 -15.46 2.55
N GLY A 155 -0.85 -16.54 3.28
CA GLY A 155 -1.62 -17.66 2.75
C GLY A 155 -0.82 -18.58 1.81
N THR A 156 -1.52 -19.50 1.14
CA THR A 156 -0.91 -20.46 0.18
C THR A 156 -1.00 -19.95 -1.25
N ASP A 157 -0.46 -20.68 -2.22
CA ASP A 157 -0.63 -20.34 -3.65
C ASP A 157 -2.08 -20.50 -4.13
N GLU A 158 -2.85 -21.39 -3.53
CA GLU A 158 -4.27 -21.58 -3.86
C GLU A 158 -5.17 -20.56 -3.15
N HIS A 159 -4.74 -20.05 -2.00
CA HIS A 159 -5.46 -19.08 -1.18
C HIS A 159 -4.53 -17.94 -0.76
N PRO A 160 -4.01 -17.12 -1.70
CA PRO A 160 -3.14 -16.01 -1.36
C PRO A 160 -3.96 -14.91 -0.69
N THR A 161 -3.45 -14.40 0.43
CA THR A 161 -4.10 -13.33 1.19
C THR A 161 -3.29 -12.04 1.11
N SER A 162 -3.96 -10.93 0.78
CA SER A 162 -3.39 -9.58 0.92
C SER A 162 -3.48 -9.15 2.38
N THR A 163 -2.37 -8.69 2.95
CA THR A 163 -2.27 -8.20 4.33
C THR A 163 -1.93 -6.72 4.34
N TRP A 164 -2.44 -5.99 5.32
CA TRP A 164 -2.26 -4.54 5.40
C TRP A 164 -2.30 -4.06 6.85
N ARG A 165 -1.33 -3.23 7.22
CA ARG A 165 -1.26 -2.60 8.55
C ARG A 165 -0.61 -1.22 8.45
N ILE A 166 -1.08 -0.29 9.28
CA ILE A 166 -0.61 1.10 9.34
C ILE A 166 -0.38 1.54 10.78
N VAL A 167 0.67 2.32 10.98
CA VAL A 167 0.88 3.11 12.19
C VAL A 167 1.01 4.57 11.82
N LEU A 168 0.15 5.41 12.39
CA LEU A 168 0.22 6.87 12.27
C LEU A 168 0.92 7.43 13.51
N LEU A 169 1.96 8.22 13.28
CA LEU A 169 2.85 8.78 14.31
C LEU A 169 2.20 9.97 15.05
N THR A 170 1.02 9.72 15.63
CA THR A 170 0.25 10.70 16.40
C THR A 170 0.83 10.89 17.81
N ASP A 171 0.48 12.00 18.48
CA ASP A 171 0.89 12.20 19.88
C ASP A 171 0.11 11.33 20.87
N GLU A 172 -1.12 10.96 20.51
CA GLU A 172 -2.02 10.07 21.22
C GLU A 172 -2.89 9.29 20.22
N PRO A 173 -3.49 8.14 20.60
CA PRO A 173 -4.39 7.41 19.71
C PRO A 173 -5.62 8.24 19.32
N ASP A 174 -5.85 8.44 18.02
CA ASP A 174 -7.01 9.16 17.48
C ASP A 174 -8.07 8.18 16.97
N LYS A 175 -9.17 8.07 17.70
CA LYS A 175 -10.30 7.20 17.34
C LYS A 175 -10.88 7.53 15.96
N ARG A 176 -10.87 8.79 15.52
CA ARG A 176 -11.46 9.16 14.22
C ARG A 176 -10.69 8.52 13.06
N LEU A 177 -9.36 8.40 13.20
CA LEU A 177 -8.52 7.69 12.25
C LEU A 177 -8.78 6.18 12.28
N VAL A 178 -8.89 5.58 13.48
CA VAL A 178 -9.28 4.16 13.61
C VAL A 178 -10.61 3.88 12.90
N ASP A 179 -11.61 4.74 13.11
CA ASP A 179 -12.94 4.60 12.49
C ASP A 179 -12.87 4.65 10.94
N VAL A 180 -11.88 5.32 10.34
CA VAL A 180 -11.65 5.29 8.88
C VAL A 180 -11.23 3.89 8.44
N PHE A 181 -10.26 3.29 9.12
CA PHE A 181 -9.75 1.96 8.77
C PHE A 181 -10.74 0.85 9.08
N ASP A 182 -11.53 0.99 10.16
CA ASP A 182 -12.62 0.07 10.46
C ASP A 182 -13.66 0.04 9.34
N ARG A 183 -14.02 1.20 8.76
CA ARG A 183 -14.91 1.24 7.59
C ARG A 183 -14.28 0.55 6.38
N MET A 184 -12.98 0.77 6.14
CA MET A 184 -12.27 0.09 5.06
C MET A 184 -12.25 -1.44 5.26
N ALA A 185 -12.11 -1.92 6.49
CA ALA A 185 -12.10 -3.35 6.83
C ALA A 185 -13.43 -4.05 6.53
N THR A 186 -14.53 -3.30 6.43
CA THR A 186 -15.86 -3.83 6.11
C THR A 186 -16.17 -3.92 4.62
N ASP A 187 -15.26 -3.47 3.75
CA ASP A 187 -15.45 -3.59 2.30
C ASP A 187 -15.43 -5.06 1.89
N ALA A 188 -16.53 -5.51 1.29
CA ALA A 188 -16.70 -6.90 0.84
C ALA A 188 -16.09 -7.17 -0.54
N TRP A 189 -15.56 -6.14 -1.19
CA TRP A 189 -14.97 -6.22 -2.52
C TRP A 189 -13.45 -6.46 -2.44
N LEU A 190 -12.86 -6.81 -3.58
CA LEU A 190 -11.40 -6.80 -3.68
C LEU A 190 -10.88 -5.39 -3.43
N PRO A 191 -9.71 -5.24 -2.78
CA PRO A 191 -9.01 -3.96 -2.76
C PRO A 191 -8.84 -3.44 -4.19
N GLY A 192 -9.10 -2.15 -4.43
CA GLY A 192 -9.16 -1.60 -5.78
C GLY A 192 -7.88 -1.79 -6.60
N PHE A 193 -6.73 -1.91 -5.95
CA PHE A 193 -5.45 -2.20 -6.63
C PHE A 193 -5.37 -3.63 -7.20
N VAL A 194 -6.07 -4.60 -6.60
CA VAL A 194 -6.17 -5.97 -7.11
C VAL A 194 -7.07 -5.98 -8.34
N GLU A 195 -8.21 -5.28 -8.28
CA GLU A 195 -9.07 -5.13 -9.46
C GLU A 195 -8.34 -4.47 -10.64
N HIS A 196 -7.55 -3.43 -10.37
CA HIS A 196 -6.71 -2.77 -11.37
C HIS A 196 -5.71 -3.74 -11.99
N TYR A 197 -4.98 -4.52 -11.17
CA TYR A 197 -4.02 -5.50 -11.68
C TYR A 197 -4.69 -6.53 -12.60
N ILE A 198 -5.87 -7.02 -12.23
CA ILE A 198 -6.63 -7.98 -13.05
C ILE A 198 -6.99 -7.37 -14.41
N ARG A 199 -7.55 -6.16 -14.43
CA ARG A 199 -8.03 -5.53 -15.66
C ARG A 199 -6.88 -5.04 -16.54
N ASP A 200 -5.94 -4.33 -15.95
CA ASP A 200 -5.00 -3.48 -16.70
C ASP A 200 -3.62 -4.13 -16.86
N VAL A 201 -3.27 -5.09 -15.99
CA VAL A 201 -2.00 -5.84 -16.10
C VAL A 201 -2.23 -7.24 -16.68
N LEU A 202 -3.21 -7.99 -16.16
CA LEU A 202 -3.53 -9.32 -16.71
C LEU A 202 -4.42 -9.25 -17.95
N GLY A 203 -5.09 -8.12 -18.21
CA GLY A 203 -5.99 -7.96 -19.36
C GLY A 203 -7.32 -8.70 -19.22
N ILE A 204 -7.69 -9.09 -17.99
CA ILE A 204 -8.86 -9.94 -17.72
C ILE A 204 -10.04 -9.05 -17.36
N GLY A 205 -11.13 -9.16 -18.12
CA GLY A 205 -12.40 -8.53 -17.79
C GLY A 205 -12.92 -8.99 -16.42
N LEU A 206 -13.26 -8.04 -15.55
CA LEU A 206 -13.69 -8.29 -14.17
C LEU A 206 -14.93 -7.44 -13.84
N THR A 207 -16.07 -8.10 -13.61
CA THR A 207 -17.34 -7.46 -13.27
C THR A 207 -17.80 -7.92 -11.89
N ARG A 208 -18.20 -6.97 -11.04
CA ARG A 208 -18.81 -7.26 -9.74
C ARG A 208 -20.19 -7.90 -9.97
N ARG A 209 -20.50 -8.98 -9.26
CA ARG A 209 -21.86 -9.54 -9.24
C ARG A 209 -22.78 -8.54 -8.57
N GLU A 210 -23.93 -8.28 -9.18
CA GLU A 210 -24.97 -7.50 -8.51
C GLU A 210 -25.34 -8.23 -7.21
N THR A 211 -25.37 -7.50 -6.10
CA THR A 211 -25.91 -8.01 -4.84
C THR A 211 -27.39 -8.30 -5.09
N LEU A 212 -27.76 -9.59 -5.08
CA LEU A 212 -29.17 -10.01 -4.97
C LEU A 212 -29.73 -9.58 -3.62
#